data_AF-A0A957JH30-F1
#
_entry.id   AF-A0A957JH30-F1
#
_cell.length_a   1.000
_cell.length_b   1.000
_cell.length_c   1.000
_cell.angle_alpha   90.00
_cell.angle_beta   90.00
_cell.angle_gamma   90.00
#
_symmetry.space_group_name_H-M   'P 1'
#
loop_
_entity.id
_entity.type
_entity.pdbx_description
1 polymer ?
#
loop_
_entity_poly.entity_id
_entity_poly.type
_entity_poly.pdbx_seq_one_letter_code
_entity_poly.pdbx_strand_id
1 'polypeptide(L)'
;EVDSILIDEARTPLIISGPAARSGKDYQRFAQYLRGLKENTAEEDEEPNGHYDLDEKSRTISLTEMGISEVEGRVPEVDVSAGDSLYDPRFFHLTYYLDNALRAEYLFKRDVHYVVQNGEVLIVDDFTGRLMPGRRYSDGLHEAIEAKENVEVKRETVTVGTITLQNYFRLYEKLAGMTGTALTDAEEFFEIYELGVTPLPTNVEYVVKEGVMGLVQKKRSLDSAEEIYYTEPQSDQPVFFKRTDFADQVYGSSEAKDKAIVAEIKRMSQSGRPVLVGTTSVEHSEVIDQMLRKEKIAHNVLNAKRHDSEALIVAQAGRKGVV
;
A
#
# COMPACT_ATOMS: atom_id res chain seq x y z
N GLU A 1 -0.74 19.07 -7.64
CA GLU A 1 -2.00 18.33 -7.44
C GLU A 1 -2.11 18.02 -5.97
N VAL A 2 -2.73 18.92 -5.20
CA VAL A 2 -2.81 18.76 -3.74
C VAL A 2 -3.84 17.74 -3.30
N ASP A 3 -4.90 17.54 -4.07
CA ASP A 3 -5.84 16.44 -3.93
C ASP A 3 -5.14 15.08 -4.04
N SER A 4 -4.41 14.83 -5.12
CA SER A 4 -3.75 13.53 -5.29
C SER A 4 -2.70 13.24 -4.20
N ILE A 5 -1.91 14.24 -3.78
CA ILE A 5 -0.85 14.02 -2.78
C ILE A 5 -1.40 14.00 -1.35
N LEU A 6 -2.23 14.97 -0.99
CA LEU A 6 -2.65 15.19 0.40
C LEU A 6 -3.89 14.39 0.80
N ILE A 7 -4.63 13.86 -0.17
CA ILE A 7 -5.84 13.05 0.04
C ILE A 7 -5.60 11.61 -0.45
N ASP A 8 -5.33 11.41 -1.75
CA ASP A 8 -5.25 10.05 -2.32
C ASP A 8 -4.02 9.28 -1.83
N GLU A 9 -2.82 9.85 -1.99
CA GLU A 9 -1.56 9.22 -1.60
C GLU A 9 -1.34 9.24 -0.08
N ALA A 10 -1.95 10.18 0.63
CA ALA A 10 -1.77 10.38 2.07
C ALA A 10 -2.24 9.20 2.94
N ARG A 11 -2.97 8.24 2.35
CA ARG A 11 -3.44 7.02 3.01
C ARG A 11 -2.31 6.05 3.38
N THR A 12 -1.19 6.11 2.66
CA THR A 12 -0.04 5.23 2.92
C THR A 12 1.08 6.03 3.60
N PRO A 13 1.58 5.62 4.77
CA PRO A 13 2.69 6.31 5.41
C PRO A 13 4.00 6.13 4.63
N LEU A 14 4.88 7.11 4.74
CA LEU A 14 6.27 6.99 4.31
C LEU A 14 7.04 6.17 5.34
N ILE A 15 7.60 5.05 4.90
CA ILE A 15 8.30 4.09 5.77
C ILE A 15 9.74 3.97 5.29
N ILE A 16 10.68 4.12 6.21
CA ILE A 16 12.08 3.77 6.00
C ILE A 16 12.33 2.46 6.74
N SER A 17 12.57 1.42 5.96
CA SER A 17 12.91 0.09 6.44
C SER A 17 14.40 -0.17 6.25
N GLY A 18 15.01 -0.80 7.25
CA GLY A 18 16.43 -1.17 7.22
C GLY A 18 16.65 -2.59 7.72
N PRO A 19 17.80 -3.21 7.38
CA PRO A 19 18.17 -4.47 8.00
C PRO A 19 18.31 -4.25 9.51
N ALA A 20 17.75 -5.14 10.30
CA ALA A 20 18.02 -5.17 11.73
C ALA A 20 19.54 -5.28 11.95
N ALA A 21 20.07 -4.54 12.94
CA ALA A 21 21.46 -4.67 13.37
C ALA A 21 21.78 -6.05 13.99
N ARG A 22 20.75 -6.87 14.19
CA ARG A 22 20.79 -8.18 14.85
C ARG A 22 21.34 -9.25 13.94
N SER A 23 22.21 -10.09 14.50
CA SER A 23 22.88 -11.17 13.79
C SER A 23 21.98 -12.41 13.77
N GLY A 24 21.72 -12.97 12.58
CA GLY A 24 21.05 -14.27 12.44
C GLY A 24 21.76 -15.41 13.19
N LYS A 25 23.04 -15.22 13.56
CA LYS A 25 23.81 -16.20 14.34
C LYS A 25 23.28 -16.38 15.77
N ASP A 26 22.78 -15.33 16.40
CA ASP A 26 22.30 -15.45 17.79
C ASP A 26 21.01 -16.27 17.86
N TYR A 27 20.12 -16.13 16.87
CA TYR A 27 18.97 -17.04 16.71
C TYR A 27 19.39 -18.50 16.61
N GLN A 28 20.43 -18.79 15.81
CA GLN A 28 20.96 -20.16 15.68
C GLN A 28 21.55 -20.69 16.98
N ARG A 29 22.28 -19.85 17.73
CA ARG A 29 22.85 -20.20 19.04
C ARG A 29 21.77 -20.52 20.05
N PHE A 30 20.78 -19.65 20.21
CA PHE A 30 19.69 -19.87 21.17
C PHE A 30 18.81 -21.05 20.78
N ALA A 31 18.54 -21.27 19.49
CA ALA A 31 17.88 -22.49 19.05
C ALA A 31 18.65 -23.76 19.44
N GLN A 32 20.00 -23.73 19.43
CA GLN A 32 20.82 -24.84 19.92
C GLN A 32 20.81 -24.96 21.44
N TYR A 33 20.90 -23.85 22.17
CA TYR A 33 20.91 -23.84 23.64
C TYR A 33 19.63 -24.37 24.26
N LEU A 34 18.50 -24.24 23.58
CA LEU A 34 17.22 -24.77 24.07
C LEU A 34 17.02 -26.26 23.73
N ARG A 35 17.80 -26.86 22.82
CA ARG A 35 17.62 -28.28 22.50
C ARG A 35 17.79 -29.15 23.73
N GLY A 36 16.82 -30.04 23.93
CA GLY A 36 16.84 -31.03 25.00
C GLY A 36 16.38 -30.52 26.37
N LEU A 37 15.92 -29.26 26.49
CA LEU A 37 15.17 -28.88 27.68
C LEU A 37 13.86 -29.66 27.75
N LYS A 38 13.45 -29.97 28.97
CA LYS A 38 12.27 -30.78 29.30
C LYS A 38 11.17 -29.91 29.88
N GLU A 39 9.94 -30.20 29.50
CA GLU A 39 8.75 -29.60 30.10
C GLU A 39 8.66 -29.94 31.58
N ASN A 40 8.25 -28.96 32.38
CA ASN A 40 7.88 -29.17 33.77
C ASN A 40 6.50 -29.84 33.83
N THR A 41 6.42 -30.95 34.55
CA THR A 41 5.16 -31.69 34.77
C THR A 41 4.80 -31.76 36.25
N ALA A 42 5.54 -31.08 37.12
CA ALA A 42 5.24 -30.98 38.55
C ALA A 42 4.00 -30.10 38.77
N GLU A 43 3.22 -30.39 39.82
CA GLU A 43 2.10 -29.54 40.22
C GLU A 43 2.61 -28.21 40.81
N GLU A 44 1.76 -27.17 40.86
CA GLU A 44 2.15 -25.81 41.30
C GLU A 44 2.78 -25.76 42.70
N ASP A 45 2.45 -26.71 43.57
CA ASP A 45 2.95 -26.80 44.94
C ASP A 45 4.20 -27.70 45.10
N GLU A 46 4.70 -28.30 44.00
CA GLU A 46 5.86 -29.19 44.00
C GLU A 46 7.12 -28.52 43.43
N GLU A 47 8.31 -29.04 43.79
CA GLU A 47 9.54 -28.58 43.17
C GLU A 47 9.53 -28.91 41.66
N PRO A 48 9.85 -27.94 40.78
CA PRO A 48 9.83 -28.15 39.34
C PRO A 48 10.72 -29.32 38.93
N ASN A 49 10.21 -30.21 38.08
CA ASN A 49 10.96 -31.37 37.58
C ASN A 49 11.43 -31.18 36.11
N GLY A 50 11.16 -30.01 35.55
CA GLY A 50 11.53 -29.61 34.20
C GLY A 50 12.15 -28.22 34.15
N HIS A 51 12.47 -27.81 32.94
CA HIS A 51 13.22 -26.59 32.63
C HIS A 51 12.30 -25.44 32.20
N TYR A 52 11.09 -25.72 31.72
CA TYR A 52 10.15 -24.70 31.29
C TYR A 52 8.71 -25.10 31.61
N ASP A 53 7.88 -24.09 31.86
CA ASP A 53 6.44 -24.20 31.99
C ASP A 53 5.78 -23.74 30.69
N LEU A 54 4.79 -24.52 30.24
CA LEU A 54 4.03 -24.24 29.03
C LEU A 54 2.55 -24.07 29.37
N ASP A 55 2.02 -22.88 29.11
CA ASP A 55 0.56 -22.68 29.14
C ASP A 55 0.03 -22.62 27.70
N GLU A 56 -0.52 -23.75 27.25
CA GLU A 56 -1.11 -23.87 25.92
C GLU A 56 -2.33 -22.97 25.72
N LYS A 57 -3.08 -22.64 26.79
CA LYS A 57 -4.28 -21.79 26.69
C LYS A 57 -3.91 -20.33 26.45
N SER A 58 -2.93 -19.82 27.20
CA SER A 58 -2.44 -18.45 27.02
C SER A 58 -1.35 -18.34 25.94
N ARG A 59 -0.86 -19.48 25.41
CA ARG A 59 0.29 -19.58 24.50
C ARG A 59 1.52 -18.86 25.06
N THR A 60 1.74 -19.02 26.36
CA THR A 60 2.92 -18.47 27.06
C THR A 60 3.86 -19.59 27.46
N ILE A 61 5.15 -19.25 27.51
CA ILE A 61 6.22 -20.14 27.94
C ILE A 61 7.16 -19.35 28.84
N SER A 62 7.57 -19.97 29.94
CA SER A 62 8.53 -19.40 30.90
C SER A 62 9.52 -20.46 31.32
N LEU A 63 10.76 -20.06 31.61
CA LEU A 63 11.75 -20.97 32.19
C LEU A 63 11.53 -21.10 33.70
N THR A 64 11.73 -22.31 34.22
CA THR A 64 11.87 -22.56 35.66
C THR A 64 13.27 -22.15 36.12
N GLU A 65 13.54 -22.08 37.43
CA GLU A 65 14.89 -21.82 37.94
C GLU A 65 15.92 -22.84 37.40
N MET A 66 15.53 -24.10 37.26
CA MET A 66 16.36 -25.14 36.64
C MET A 66 16.66 -24.82 35.17
N GLY A 67 15.67 -24.37 34.42
CA GLY A 67 15.86 -23.99 33.02
C GLY A 67 16.73 -22.76 32.85
N ILE A 68 16.55 -21.75 33.70
CA ILE A 68 17.40 -20.56 33.71
C ILE A 68 18.85 -20.96 33.93
N SER A 69 19.14 -21.77 34.96
CA SER A 69 20.50 -22.21 35.27
C SER A 69 21.12 -23.03 34.12
N GLU A 70 20.35 -23.92 33.48
CA GLU A 70 20.82 -24.73 32.36
C GLU A 70 21.14 -23.86 31.12
N VAL A 71 20.29 -22.89 30.82
CA VAL A 71 20.48 -21.97 29.68
C VAL A 71 21.64 -21.02 29.93
N GLU A 72 21.75 -20.43 31.13
CA GLU A 72 22.86 -19.57 31.52
C GLU A 72 24.20 -20.30 31.41
N GLY A 73 24.27 -21.57 31.83
CA GLY A 73 25.46 -22.40 31.68
C GLY A 73 25.86 -22.70 30.23
N ARG A 74 24.93 -22.56 29.27
CA ARG A 74 25.17 -22.74 27.83
C ARG A 74 25.54 -21.44 27.11
N VAL A 75 25.36 -20.28 27.75
CA VAL A 75 25.60 -18.94 27.19
C VAL A 75 26.99 -18.45 27.64
N PRO A 76 28.01 -18.46 26.76
CA PRO A 76 29.38 -18.08 27.10
C PRO A 76 29.55 -16.67 27.66
N GLU A 77 28.62 -15.75 27.34
CA GLU A 77 28.65 -14.36 27.80
C GLU A 77 28.24 -14.20 29.26
N VAL A 78 27.57 -15.18 29.86
CA VAL A 78 27.07 -15.14 31.24
C VAL A 78 27.98 -15.98 32.13
N ASP A 79 28.74 -15.32 33.03
CA ASP A 79 29.57 -16.03 33.99
C ASP A 79 28.77 -16.36 35.27
N VAL A 80 28.12 -17.52 35.25
CA VAL A 80 27.36 -18.04 36.40
C VAL A 80 28.23 -18.17 37.65
N SER A 81 29.54 -18.44 37.48
CA SER A 81 30.48 -18.57 38.61
C SER A 81 30.82 -17.24 39.27
N ALA A 82 30.73 -16.15 38.52
CA ALA A 82 30.85 -14.77 39.01
C ALA A 82 29.52 -14.22 39.56
N GLY A 83 28.42 -14.98 39.47
CA GLY A 83 27.09 -14.58 39.89
C GLY A 83 26.35 -13.70 38.86
N ASP A 84 26.77 -13.71 37.60
CA ASP A 84 26.02 -13.06 36.53
C ASP A 84 24.70 -13.80 36.26
N SER A 85 23.65 -13.06 35.91
CA SER A 85 22.39 -13.63 35.43
C SER A 85 22.03 -13.09 34.05
N LEU A 86 21.42 -13.93 33.21
CA LEU A 86 20.93 -13.55 31.87
C LEU A 86 19.90 -12.41 31.92
N TYR A 87 19.23 -12.23 33.07
CA TYR A 87 18.27 -11.15 33.28
C TYR A 87 18.89 -9.83 33.73
N ASP A 88 20.21 -9.77 33.93
CA ASP A 88 20.88 -8.51 34.23
C ASP A 88 20.71 -7.51 33.07
N PRO A 89 20.62 -6.19 33.35
CA PRO A 89 20.49 -5.15 32.32
C PRO A 89 21.58 -5.19 31.24
N ARG A 90 22.76 -5.75 31.56
CA ARG A 90 23.88 -5.97 30.63
C ARG A 90 23.53 -6.95 29.50
N PHE A 91 22.70 -7.96 29.79
CA PHE A 91 22.38 -9.06 28.88
C PHE A 91 20.93 -8.99 28.33
N PHE A 92 20.20 -7.90 28.59
CA PHE A 92 18.82 -7.72 28.13
C PHE A 92 18.63 -7.84 26.60
N HIS A 93 19.69 -7.68 25.82
CA HIS A 93 19.63 -7.90 24.38
C HIS A 93 19.56 -9.40 24.01
N LEU A 94 20.03 -10.30 24.89
CA LEU A 94 20.04 -11.76 24.70
C LEU A 94 18.70 -12.39 25.06
N THR A 95 18.00 -11.85 26.06
CA THR A 95 16.67 -12.34 26.48
C THR A 95 15.67 -12.30 25.33
N TYR A 96 15.77 -11.29 24.46
CA TYR A 96 14.96 -11.22 23.25
C TYR A 96 15.11 -12.44 22.31
N TYR A 97 16.34 -12.97 22.14
CA TYR A 97 16.55 -14.17 21.35
C TYR A 97 16.10 -15.43 22.09
N LEU A 98 16.30 -15.47 23.42
CA LEU A 98 15.83 -16.55 24.28
C LEU A 98 14.31 -16.70 24.18
N ASP A 99 13.55 -15.62 24.39
CA ASP A 99 12.09 -15.64 24.39
C ASP A 99 11.54 -16.11 23.04
N ASN A 100 12.09 -15.59 21.94
CA ASN A 100 11.68 -15.99 20.61
C ASN A 100 12.06 -17.44 20.29
N ALA A 101 13.23 -17.91 20.72
CA ALA A 101 13.65 -19.29 20.53
C ALA A 101 12.80 -20.26 21.37
N LEU A 102 12.42 -19.90 22.60
CA LEU A 102 11.51 -20.69 23.44
C LEU A 102 10.14 -20.84 22.78
N ARG A 103 9.57 -19.73 22.31
CA ARG A 103 8.30 -19.75 21.57
C ARG A 103 8.42 -20.61 20.31
N ALA A 104 9.46 -20.39 19.50
CA ALA A 104 9.67 -21.16 18.28
C ALA A 104 9.83 -22.67 18.55
N GLU A 105 10.61 -23.07 19.56
CA GLU A 105 10.89 -24.47 19.89
C GLU A 105 9.66 -25.20 20.42
N TYR A 106 8.99 -24.59 21.41
CA TYR A 106 8.01 -25.28 22.23
C TYR A 106 6.55 -24.95 21.90
N LEU A 107 6.23 -23.71 21.49
CA LEU A 107 4.86 -23.32 21.13
C LEU A 107 4.55 -23.57 19.65
N PHE A 108 5.50 -23.32 18.75
CA PHE A 108 5.27 -23.45 17.30
C PHE A 108 5.73 -24.81 16.78
N LYS A 109 4.77 -25.61 16.33
CA LYS A 109 5.00 -26.96 15.79
C LYS A 109 4.97 -26.99 14.26
N ARG A 110 5.95 -27.67 13.69
CA ARG A 110 6.00 -28.01 12.26
C ARG A 110 4.78 -28.86 11.87
N ASP A 111 4.31 -28.66 10.64
CA ASP A 111 3.12 -29.30 10.04
C ASP A 111 1.79 -28.95 10.74
N VAL A 112 1.81 -28.05 11.72
CA VAL A 112 0.61 -27.48 12.37
C VAL A 112 0.56 -25.98 12.12
N HIS A 113 1.60 -25.27 12.52
CA HIS A 113 1.65 -23.79 12.45
C HIS A 113 2.44 -23.29 11.25
N TYR A 114 3.44 -24.07 10.81
CA TYR A 114 4.28 -23.76 9.67
C TYR A 114 4.75 -25.06 9.00
N VAL A 115 5.16 -24.95 7.73
CA VAL A 115 5.84 -26.00 6.98
C VAL A 115 7.16 -25.48 6.44
N VAL A 116 8.12 -26.38 6.24
CA VAL A 116 9.40 -26.04 5.59
C VAL A 116 9.41 -26.63 4.18
N GLN A 117 9.47 -25.78 3.17
CA GLN A 117 9.52 -26.19 1.76
C GLN A 117 10.56 -25.36 1.01
N ASN A 118 11.36 -26.01 0.15
CA ASN A 118 12.41 -25.36 -0.64
C ASN A 118 13.41 -24.53 0.19
N GLY A 119 13.65 -24.92 1.45
CA GLY A 119 14.51 -24.14 2.36
C GLY A 119 13.87 -22.85 2.85
N GLU A 120 12.54 -22.72 2.84
CA GLU A 120 11.81 -21.59 3.39
C GLU A 120 10.73 -22.04 4.36
N VAL A 121 10.49 -21.24 5.40
CA VAL A 121 9.40 -21.44 6.36
C VAL A 121 8.14 -20.76 5.82
N LEU A 122 7.07 -21.54 5.61
CA LEU A 122 5.78 -21.06 5.16
C LEU A 122 4.75 -21.21 6.29
N ILE A 123 4.05 -20.12 6.60
CA ILE A 123 3.02 -20.12 7.65
C ILE A 123 1.78 -20.88 7.16
N VAL A 124 1.22 -21.70 8.04
CA VAL A 124 -0.08 -22.34 7.85
C VAL A 124 -1.14 -21.51 8.55
N ASP A 125 -2.24 -21.22 7.86
CA ASP A 125 -3.40 -20.55 8.45
C ASP A 125 -4.14 -21.49 9.40
N ASP A 126 -4.24 -21.13 10.69
CA ASP A 126 -4.84 -21.93 11.76
C ASP A 126 -6.30 -22.36 11.47
N PHE A 127 -7.04 -21.60 10.64
CA PHE A 127 -8.45 -21.87 10.36
C PHE A 127 -8.66 -22.74 9.11
N THR A 128 -7.89 -22.46 8.06
CA THR A 128 -8.11 -23.04 6.73
C THR A 128 -7.07 -24.08 6.33
N GLY A 129 -5.96 -24.18 7.07
CA GLY A 129 -4.82 -25.02 6.73
C GLY A 129 -4.08 -24.59 5.46
N ARG A 130 -4.38 -23.39 4.93
CA ARG A 130 -3.77 -22.87 3.71
C ARG A 130 -2.37 -22.36 4.00
N LEU A 131 -1.46 -22.59 3.06
CA LEU A 131 -0.13 -21.99 3.08
C LEU A 131 -0.23 -20.51 2.74
N MET A 132 0.45 -19.67 3.52
CA MET A 132 0.51 -18.22 3.34
C MET A 132 1.91 -17.78 2.88
N PRO A 133 2.26 -17.99 1.60
CA PRO A 133 3.56 -17.59 1.08
C PRO A 133 3.74 -16.07 1.16
N GLY A 134 4.97 -15.64 1.46
CA GLY A 134 5.32 -14.23 1.62
C GLY A 134 4.92 -13.60 2.96
N ARG A 135 4.15 -14.30 3.81
CA ARG A 135 3.90 -13.86 5.18
C ARG A 135 4.99 -14.35 6.11
N ARG A 136 5.43 -13.49 7.02
CA ARG A 136 6.37 -13.80 8.09
C ARG A 136 5.74 -13.47 9.45
N TYR A 137 6.14 -14.18 10.49
CA TYR A 137 5.77 -13.81 11.85
C TYR A 137 6.56 -12.58 12.27
N SER A 138 5.94 -11.69 13.04
CA SER A 138 6.56 -10.45 13.52
C SER A 138 7.49 -10.70 14.71
N ASP A 139 8.20 -9.64 15.12
CA ASP A 139 9.01 -9.56 16.35
C ASP A 139 10.10 -10.63 16.47
N GLY A 140 10.67 -11.06 15.34
CA GLY A 140 11.79 -11.99 15.32
C GLY A 140 11.41 -13.47 15.52
N LEU A 141 10.13 -13.79 15.65
CA LEU A 141 9.67 -15.18 15.81
C LEU A 141 9.91 -16.01 14.54
N HIS A 142 9.79 -15.40 13.36
CA HIS A 142 9.99 -16.12 12.11
C HIS A 142 11.45 -16.53 11.93
N GLU A 143 12.39 -15.64 12.26
CA GLU A 143 13.82 -15.88 12.29
C GLU A 143 14.20 -16.98 13.29
N ALA A 144 13.53 -17.02 14.45
CA ALA A 144 13.72 -18.09 15.43
C ALA A 144 13.23 -19.46 14.92
N ILE A 145 12.11 -19.50 14.19
CA ILE A 145 11.63 -20.74 13.54
C ILE A 145 12.57 -21.18 12.41
N GLU A 146 13.05 -20.24 11.59
CA GLU A 146 14.07 -20.51 10.58
C GLU A 146 15.32 -21.13 11.23
N ALA A 147 15.80 -20.55 12.34
CA ALA A 147 16.95 -21.06 13.08
C ALA A 147 16.72 -22.45 13.68
N LYS A 148 15.55 -22.69 14.29
CA LYS A 148 15.13 -23.99 14.81
C LYS A 148 15.23 -25.11 13.77
N GLU A 149 14.68 -24.85 12.59
CA GLU A 149 14.63 -25.83 11.49
C GLU A 149 15.94 -25.91 10.69
N ASN A 150 16.98 -25.18 11.12
CA ASN A 150 18.27 -25.03 10.42
C ASN A 150 18.12 -24.50 8.99
N VAL A 151 17.13 -23.62 8.78
CA VAL A 151 16.93 -22.84 7.55
C VAL A 151 17.81 -21.58 7.60
N GLU A 152 18.17 -21.04 6.44
CA GLU A 152 18.91 -19.77 6.38
C GLU A 152 18.06 -18.65 7.00
N VAL A 153 18.56 -18.09 8.11
CA VAL A 153 17.90 -17.00 8.82
C VAL A 153 18.06 -15.72 8.00
N LYS A 154 16.97 -15.28 7.37
CA LYS A 154 16.98 -14.03 6.61
C LYS A 154 17.04 -12.87 7.59
N ARG A 155 17.76 -11.80 7.24
CA ARG A 155 17.83 -10.61 8.08
C ARG A 155 16.43 -10.01 8.22
N GLU A 156 15.99 -9.87 9.47
CA GLU A 156 14.79 -9.11 9.80
C GLU A 156 14.91 -7.70 9.21
N THR A 157 13.82 -7.21 8.63
CA THR A 157 13.72 -5.83 8.18
C THR A 157 12.86 -5.09 9.20
N VAL A 158 13.44 -4.10 9.85
CA VAL A 158 12.75 -3.30 10.86
C VAL A 158 12.43 -1.92 10.32
N THR A 159 11.30 -1.37 10.77
CA THR A 159 10.95 0.02 10.48
C THR A 159 11.80 0.95 11.34
N VAL A 160 12.69 1.71 10.70
CA VAL A 160 13.60 2.67 11.35
C VAL A 160 12.93 4.05 11.51
N GLY A 161 12.03 4.38 10.59
CA GLY A 161 11.28 5.63 10.64
C GLY A 161 9.96 5.49 9.90
N THR A 162 8.94 6.17 10.42
CA THR A 162 7.62 6.25 9.78
C THR A 162 7.04 7.65 9.98
N ILE A 163 6.47 8.22 8.92
CA ILE A 163 5.70 9.46 8.99
C ILE A 163 4.59 9.42 7.95
N THR A 164 3.38 9.87 8.31
CA THR A 164 2.31 10.06 7.33
C THR A 164 2.57 11.31 6.50
N LEU A 165 2.13 11.33 5.23
CA LEU A 165 2.24 12.56 4.41
C LEU A 165 1.54 13.74 5.09
N GLN A 166 0.40 13.49 5.73
CA GLN A 166 -0.31 14.48 6.54
C GLN A 166 0.60 15.15 7.57
N ASN A 167 1.23 14.36 8.44
CA ASN A 167 2.11 14.88 9.48
C ASN A 167 3.37 15.51 8.90
N TYR A 168 3.92 14.96 7.81
CA TYR A 168 5.08 15.53 7.14
C TYR A 168 4.82 16.95 6.62
N PHE A 169 3.71 17.19 5.93
CA PHE A 169 3.37 18.51 5.42
C PHE A 169 2.99 19.51 6.51
N ARG A 170 2.47 19.04 7.65
CA ARG A 170 2.21 19.89 8.84
C ARG A 170 3.47 20.39 9.53
N LEU A 171 4.65 19.85 9.21
CA LEU A 171 5.93 20.38 9.71
C LEU A 171 6.32 21.71 9.05
N TYR A 172 5.74 22.05 7.90
CA TYR A 172 6.05 23.29 7.20
C TYR A 172 5.37 24.47 7.89
N GLU A 173 6.11 25.56 8.13
CA GLU A 173 5.57 26.79 8.71
C GLU A 173 4.45 27.40 7.86
N LYS A 174 4.54 27.25 6.54
CA LYS A 174 3.53 27.70 5.59
C LYS A 174 3.28 26.63 4.54
N LEU A 175 2.03 26.17 4.48
CA LEU A 175 1.55 25.21 3.49
C LEU A 175 0.58 25.90 2.52
N ALA A 176 0.71 25.61 1.23
CA ALA A 176 -0.18 26.10 0.18
C ALA A 176 -0.24 25.09 -0.96
N GLY A 177 -1.34 25.13 -1.72
CA GLY A 177 -1.65 24.13 -2.73
C GLY A 177 -2.42 24.66 -3.93
N MET A 178 -2.34 23.95 -5.05
CA MET A 178 -3.19 24.19 -6.22
C MET A 178 -3.61 22.86 -6.86
N THR A 179 -4.86 22.82 -7.32
CA THR A 179 -5.44 21.73 -8.11
C THR A 179 -6.74 22.22 -8.79
N GLY A 180 -7.21 21.49 -9.80
CA GLY A 180 -8.49 21.76 -10.48
C GLY A 180 -9.72 21.24 -9.72
N THR A 181 -9.53 20.38 -8.72
CA THR A 181 -10.59 19.51 -8.16
C THR A 181 -10.78 19.63 -6.64
N ALA A 182 -10.09 20.53 -5.95
CA ALA A 182 -10.09 20.61 -4.48
C ALA A 182 -11.42 21.01 -3.82
N LEU A 183 -12.42 21.48 -4.58
CA LEU A 183 -13.66 21.99 -3.98
C LEU A 183 -14.49 20.88 -3.33
N THR A 184 -14.42 19.65 -3.86
CA THR A 184 -15.11 18.48 -3.30
C THR A 184 -14.54 18.08 -1.94
N ASP A 185 -13.25 18.29 -1.74
CA ASP A 185 -12.50 17.83 -0.56
C ASP A 185 -12.12 19.01 0.36
N ALA A 186 -12.78 20.15 0.21
CA ALA A 186 -12.47 21.39 0.92
C ALA A 186 -12.56 21.27 2.45
N GLU A 187 -13.52 20.48 2.94
CA GLU A 187 -13.68 20.20 4.37
C GLU A 187 -12.51 19.39 4.91
N GLU A 188 -12.09 18.34 4.20
CA GLU A 188 -10.94 17.51 4.58
C GLU A 188 -9.63 18.31 4.59
N PHE A 189 -9.40 19.17 3.59
CA PHE A 189 -8.24 20.08 3.57
C PHE A 189 -8.20 21.00 4.79
N PHE A 190 -9.35 21.52 5.22
CA PHE A 190 -9.42 22.41 6.37
C PHE A 190 -9.22 21.65 7.68
N GLU A 191 -9.86 20.51 7.87
CA GLU A 191 -9.76 19.73 9.11
C GLU A 191 -8.35 19.16 9.35
N ILE A 192 -7.69 18.70 8.29
CA ILE A 192 -6.39 18.02 8.43
C ILE A 192 -5.22 19.01 8.38
N TYR A 193 -5.30 20.01 7.51
CA TYR A 193 -4.18 20.89 7.18
C TYR A 193 -4.44 22.38 7.47
N GLU A 194 -5.63 22.74 7.96
CA GLU A 194 -6.07 24.14 8.13
C GLU A 194 -6.00 24.94 6.81
N LEU A 195 -6.14 24.25 5.68
CA LEU A 195 -6.08 24.85 4.35
C LEU A 195 -7.48 25.21 3.85
N GLY A 196 -7.72 26.51 3.63
CA GLY A 196 -8.91 26.98 2.94
C GLY A 196 -8.82 26.77 1.42
N VAL A 197 -9.92 26.33 0.80
CA VAL A 197 -10.03 26.19 -0.65
C VAL A 197 -10.77 27.39 -1.24
N THR A 198 -10.15 28.06 -2.20
CA THR A 198 -10.76 29.18 -2.94
C THR A 198 -10.85 28.83 -4.42
N PRO A 199 -12.06 28.62 -4.97
CA PRO A 199 -12.22 28.39 -6.41
C PRO A 199 -11.89 29.67 -7.18
N LEU A 200 -10.97 29.59 -8.13
CA LEU A 200 -10.66 30.68 -9.04
C LEU A 200 -11.45 30.51 -10.35
N PRO A 201 -11.99 31.60 -10.93
CA PRO A 201 -12.68 31.52 -12.22
C PRO A 201 -11.70 31.11 -13.31
N THR A 202 -12.19 30.35 -14.29
CA THR A 202 -11.40 30.08 -15.50
C THR A 202 -11.17 31.38 -16.28
N ASN A 203 -10.13 31.43 -17.12
CA ASN A 203 -9.81 32.63 -17.89
C ASN A 203 -11.00 33.15 -18.73
N VAL A 204 -11.74 32.25 -19.37
CA VAL A 204 -12.91 32.62 -20.19
C VAL A 204 -14.05 33.16 -19.31
N GLU A 205 -14.34 32.52 -18.18
CA GLU A 205 -15.38 32.99 -17.25
C GLU A 205 -15.01 34.34 -16.64
N TYR A 206 -13.74 34.57 -16.33
CA TYR A 206 -13.24 35.85 -15.84
C TYR A 206 -13.42 36.96 -16.89
N VAL A 207 -13.00 36.72 -18.14
CA VAL A 207 -13.15 37.67 -19.25
C VAL A 207 -14.62 38.05 -19.46
N VAL A 208 -15.52 37.07 -19.45
CA VAL A 208 -16.97 37.30 -19.59
C VAL A 208 -17.52 38.10 -18.40
N LYS A 209 -17.14 37.73 -17.16
CA LYS A 209 -17.64 38.37 -15.94
C LYS A 209 -17.21 39.84 -15.83
N GLU A 210 -15.97 40.14 -16.19
CA GLU A 210 -15.41 41.50 -16.15
C GLU A 210 -15.77 42.33 -17.40
N GLY A 211 -16.57 41.77 -18.33
CA GLY A 211 -16.96 42.45 -19.56
C GLY A 211 -15.80 42.69 -20.53
N VAL A 212 -14.67 42.00 -20.33
CA VAL A 212 -13.51 42.07 -21.21
C VAL A 212 -13.88 41.38 -22.52
N MET A 213 -13.57 42.00 -23.67
CA MET A 213 -13.92 41.54 -25.03
C MET A 213 -15.44 41.49 -25.36
N GLY A 214 -16.33 41.84 -24.42
CA GLY A 214 -17.78 41.88 -24.67
C GLY A 214 -18.42 40.53 -25.04
N LEU A 215 -17.76 39.41 -24.73
CA LEU A 215 -18.26 38.08 -25.08
C LEU A 215 -19.66 37.83 -24.52
N VAL A 216 -20.55 37.27 -25.34
CA VAL A 216 -21.92 36.94 -24.97
C VAL A 216 -22.03 35.43 -24.80
N GLN A 217 -22.54 34.99 -23.64
CA GLN A 217 -22.86 33.60 -23.40
C GLN A 217 -24.17 33.22 -24.09
N LYS A 218 -24.15 32.15 -24.87
CA LYS A 218 -25.32 31.54 -25.52
C LYS A 218 -25.45 30.09 -25.11
N LYS A 219 -26.66 29.55 -25.28
CA LYS A 219 -27.00 28.16 -25.00
C LYS A 219 -27.71 27.53 -26.19
N ARG A 220 -27.47 26.25 -26.44
CA ARG A 220 -28.28 25.43 -27.36
C ARG A 220 -28.47 24.03 -26.80
N SER A 221 -29.56 23.38 -27.17
CA SER A 221 -29.78 21.97 -26.85
C SER A 221 -28.89 21.09 -27.72
N LEU A 222 -28.17 20.15 -27.11
CA LEU A 222 -27.33 19.15 -27.78
C LEU A 222 -27.61 17.78 -27.15
N ASP A 223 -28.21 16.90 -27.94
CA ASP A 223 -28.68 15.58 -27.49
C ASP A 223 -29.58 15.68 -26.24
N SER A 224 -29.06 15.32 -25.07
CA SER A 224 -29.72 15.35 -23.76
C SER A 224 -29.17 16.41 -22.80
N ALA A 225 -28.30 17.31 -23.27
CA ALA A 225 -27.63 18.31 -22.47
C ALA A 225 -27.74 19.74 -23.06
N GLU A 226 -27.50 20.76 -22.22
CA GLU A 226 -27.32 22.13 -22.70
C GLU A 226 -25.85 22.38 -23.04
N GLU A 227 -25.56 22.72 -24.29
CA GLU A 227 -24.24 23.21 -24.67
C GLU A 227 -24.18 24.73 -24.45
N ILE A 228 -23.16 25.15 -23.70
CA ILE A 228 -22.88 26.57 -23.44
C ILE A 228 -21.67 26.98 -24.28
N TYR A 229 -21.82 28.06 -25.03
CA TYR A 229 -20.76 28.61 -25.86
C TYR A 229 -20.76 30.14 -25.81
N TYR A 230 -19.63 30.74 -26.19
CA TYR A 230 -19.40 32.17 -26.11
C TYR A 230 -19.13 32.74 -27.50
N THR A 231 -19.80 33.84 -27.84
CA THR A 231 -19.69 34.53 -29.13
C THR A 231 -19.21 35.96 -28.96
N GLU A 232 -18.57 36.51 -29.98
CA GLU A 232 -18.27 37.95 -30.03
C GLU A 232 -19.55 38.77 -30.28
N PRO A 233 -19.62 40.04 -29.84
CA PRO A 233 -20.79 40.90 -30.06
C PRO A 233 -21.23 41.05 -31.53
N GLN A 234 -20.28 40.97 -32.46
CA GLN A 234 -20.49 41.24 -33.89
C GLN A 234 -20.54 39.97 -34.74
N SER A 235 -20.39 38.79 -34.13
CA SER A 235 -20.33 37.50 -34.84
C SER A 235 -21.07 36.43 -34.07
N ASP A 236 -21.97 35.72 -34.76
CA ASP A 236 -22.66 34.55 -34.19
C ASP A 236 -21.79 33.28 -34.19
N GLN A 237 -20.53 33.36 -34.61
CA GLN A 237 -19.62 32.22 -34.55
C GLN A 237 -19.13 31.98 -33.11
N PRO A 238 -19.22 30.73 -32.61
CA PRO A 238 -18.65 30.38 -31.31
C PRO A 238 -17.14 30.55 -31.30
N VAL A 239 -16.62 31.27 -30.30
CA VAL A 239 -15.18 31.44 -30.06
C VAL A 239 -14.71 30.47 -28.98
N PHE A 240 -15.50 30.30 -27.92
CA PHE A 240 -15.20 29.36 -26.83
C PHE A 240 -16.41 28.47 -26.55
N PHE A 241 -16.12 27.25 -26.10
CA PHE A 241 -17.11 26.29 -25.65
C PHE A 241 -16.84 25.94 -24.19
N LYS A 242 -17.89 25.85 -23.37
CA LYS A 242 -17.81 25.23 -22.05
C LYS A 242 -17.98 23.72 -22.23
N ARG A 243 -17.21 22.93 -21.48
CA ARG A 243 -17.34 21.46 -21.50
C ARG A 243 -18.77 21.07 -21.14
N THR A 244 -19.38 20.21 -21.95
CA THR A 244 -20.69 19.60 -21.67
C THR A 244 -20.48 18.24 -21.03
N ASP A 245 -20.96 18.09 -19.80
CA ASP A 245 -20.95 16.83 -19.06
C ASP A 245 -22.29 16.10 -19.27
N PHE A 246 -22.24 14.95 -19.94
CA PHE A 246 -23.42 14.10 -20.18
C PHE A 246 -23.69 13.20 -18.97
N ALA A 247 -24.94 12.76 -18.81
CA ALA A 247 -25.31 11.82 -17.76
C ALA A 247 -24.65 10.44 -17.94
N ASP A 248 -24.37 9.77 -16.83
CA ASP A 248 -23.77 8.44 -16.81
C ASP A 248 -24.65 7.40 -17.52
N GLN A 249 -24.00 6.45 -18.22
CA GLN A 249 -24.66 5.32 -18.85
C GLN A 249 -24.30 4.01 -18.12
N VAL A 250 -25.31 3.31 -17.63
CA VAL A 250 -25.16 2.06 -16.86
C VAL A 250 -25.63 0.86 -17.68
N TYR A 251 -24.84 -0.21 -17.68
CA TYR A 251 -25.11 -1.44 -18.44
C TYR A 251 -25.18 -2.66 -17.52
N GLY A 252 -25.97 -3.66 -17.91
CA GLY A 252 -26.16 -4.89 -17.11
C GLY A 252 -24.95 -5.85 -17.09
N SER A 253 -23.96 -5.66 -17.97
CA SER A 253 -22.72 -6.45 -17.98
C SER A 253 -21.52 -5.63 -18.44
N SER A 254 -20.31 -6.02 -18.04
CA SER A 254 -19.08 -5.35 -18.51
C SER A 254 -18.91 -5.49 -20.03
N GLU A 255 -19.22 -6.66 -20.58
CA GLU A 255 -19.10 -6.88 -22.03
C GLU A 255 -20.03 -5.95 -22.83
N ALA A 256 -21.26 -5.72 -22.35
CA ALA A 256 -22.19 -4.78 -22.98
C ALA A 256 -21.67 -3.34 -22.88
N LYS A 257 -21.13 -2.95 -21.72
CA LYS A 257 -20.49 -1.65 -21.50
C LYS A 257 -19.31 -1.44 -22.46
N ASP A 258 -18.39 -2.39 -22.54
CA ASP A 258 -17.17 -2.29 -23.35
C ASP A 258 -17.50 -2.22 -24.85
N LYS A 259 -18.50 -2.99 -25.30
CA LYS A 259 -19.04 -2.89 -26.67
C LYS A 259 -19.63 -1.52 -26.96
N ALA A 260 -20.38 -0.95 -26.02
CA ALA A 260 -20.96 0.39 -26.17
C ALA A 260 -19.89 1.49 -26.21
N ILE A 261 -18.87 1.39 -25.35
CA ILE A 261 -17.70 2.30 -25.34
C ILE A 261 -17.01 2.28 -26.72
N VAL A 262 -16.71 1.10 -27.26
CA VAL A 262 -16.04 0.98 -28.57
C VAL A 262 -16.90 1.52 -29.72
N ALA A 263 -18.21 1.29 -29.69
CA ALA A 263 -19.13 1.85 -30.67
C ALA A 263 -19.15 3.39 -30.63
N GLU A 264 -19.11 3.96 -29.43
CA GLU A 264 -19.10 5.41 -29.24
C GLU A 264 -17.76 6.04 -29.69
N ILE A 265 -16.62 5.42 -29.34
CA ILE A 265 -15.30 5.84 -29.81
C ILE A 265 -15.25 5.86 -31.34
N LYS A 266 -15.77 4.81 -31.97
CA LYS A 266 -15.82 4.70 -33.44
C LYS A 266 -16.64 5.84 -34.05
N ARG A 267 -17.83 6.10 -33.51
CA ARG A 267 -18.72 7.17 -33.97
C ARG A 267 -18.05 8.54 -33.86
N MET A 268 -17.42 8.82 -32.72
CA MET A 268 -16.74 10.09 -32.45
C MET A 268 -15.51 10.29 -33.34
N SER A 269 -14.62 9.29 -33.40
CA SER A 269 -13.41 9.35 -34.24
C SER A 269 -13.74 9.53 -35.72
N GLN A 270 -14.77 8.84 -36.24
CA GLN A 270 -15.23 8.99 -37.64
C GLN A 270 -15.79 10.38 -37.94
N SER A 271 -16.44 11.04 -36.97
CA SER A 271 -16.84 12.46 -37.09
C SER A 271 -15.66 13.43 -37.03
N GLY A 272 -14.46 12.93 -36.70
CA GLY A 272 -13.25 13.72 -36.51
C GLY A 272 -13.09 14.29 -35.10
N ARG A 273 -13.97 13.97 -34.15
CA ARG A 273 -13.84 14.41 -32.76
C ARG A 273 -12.78 13.56 -32.05
N PRO A 274 -11.77 14.17 -31.40
CA PRO A 274 -10.81 13.43 -30.60
C PRO A 274 -11.47 12.80 -29.37
N VAL A 275 -10.96 11.65 -28.95
CA VAL A 275 -11.49 10.89 -27.80
C VAL A 275 -10.35 10.53 -26.88
N LEU A 276 -10.56 10.66 -25.57
CA LEU A 276 -9.67 10.13 -24.54
C LEU A 276 -10.49 9.15 -23.70
N VAL A 277 -9.95 7.94 -23.48
CA VAL A 277 -10.61 6.89 -22.70
C VAL A 277 -9.80 6.63 -21.45
N GLY A 278 -10.39 6.86 -20.28
CA GLY A 278 -9.81 6.50 -18.99
C GLY A 278 -10.27 5.13 -18.53
N THR A 279 -9.34 4.26 -18.14
CA THR A 279 -9.61 2.97 -17.48
C THR A 279 -8.93 2.94 -16.12
N THR A 280 -9.45 2.12 -15.19
CA THR A 280 -8.91 2.01 -13.83
C THR A 280 -7.80 0.96 -13.67
N SER A 281 -7.61 0.09 -14.66
CA SER A 281 -6.55 -0.93 -14.64
C SER A 281 -5.94 -1.15 -16.03
N VAL A 282 -4.70 -1.67 -16.06
CA VAL A 282 -3.96 -1.98 -17.28
C VAL A 282 -4.64 -3.12 -18.04
N GLU A 283 -5.15 -4.12 -17.33
CA GLU A 283 -5.86 -5.26 -17.93
C GLU A 283 -7.12 -4.80 -18.68
N HIS A 284 -7.87 -3.84 -18.12
CA HIS A 284 -9.03 -3.30 -18.81
C HIS A 284 -8.62 -2.44 -20.02
N SER A 285 -7.52 -1.69 -19.93
CA SER A 285 -6.94 -1.01 -21.10
C SER A 285 -6.60 -1.98 -22.22
N GLU A 286 -6.02 -3.14 -21.91
CA GLU A 286 -5.67 -4.17 -22.90
C GLU A 286 -6.91 -4.79 -23.55
N VAL A 287 -7.99 -5.02 -22.79
CA VAL A 287 -9.27 -5.49 -23.35
C VAL A 287 -9.82 -4.48 -24.36
N ILE A 288 -9.83 -3.19 -24.02
CA ILE A 288 -10.31 -2.13 -24.92
C ILE A 288 -9.39 -1.98 -26.14
N ASP A 289 -8.05 -2.02 -25.99
CA ASP A 289 -7.08 -2.00 -27.11
C ASP A 289 -7.37 -3.13 -28.10
N GLN A 290 -7.57 -4.36 -27.62
CA GLN A 290 -7.90 -5.50 -28.48
C GLN A 290 -9.21 -5.29 -29.26
N MET A 291 -10.25 -4.76 -28.60
CA MET A 291 -11.52 -4.46 -29.25
C MET A 291 -11.40 -3.35 -30.29
N LEU A 292 -10.64 -2.29 -30.01
CA LEU A 292 -10.37 -1.19 -30.94
C LEU A 292 -9.56 -1.67 -32.16
N ARG A 293 -8.54 -2.52 -31.96
CA ARG A 293 -7.77 -3.15 -33.05
C ARG A 293 -8.66 -3.99 -33.95
N LYS A 294 -9.58 -4.77 -33.37
CA LYS A 294 -10.54 -5.59 -34.12
C LYS A 294 -11.45 -4.75 -35.02
N GLU A 295 -11.85 -3.57 -34.53
CA GLU A 295 -12.64 -2.59 -35.29
C GLU A 295 -11.82 -1.68 -36.21
N LYS A 296 -10.49 -1.87 -36.27
CA LYS A 296 -9.53 -1.09 -37.08
C LYS A 296 -9.54 0.41 -36.77
N ILE A 297 -9.72 0.76 -35.49
CA ILE A 297 -9.66 2.14 -35.02
C ILE A 297 -8.21 2.44 -34.63
N ALA A 298 -7.61 3.46 -35.25
CA ALA A 298 -6.27 3.90 -34.88
C ALA A 298 -6.32 4.59 -33.50
N HIS A 299 -5.47 4.15 -32.58
CA HIS A 299 -5.44 4.66 -31.21
C HIS A 299 -4.04 4.52 -30.60
N ASN A 300 -3.79 5.24 -29.50
CA ASN A 300 -2.58 5.08 -28.68
C ASN A 300 -2.96 4.64 -27.26
N VAL A 301 -2.13 3.79 -26.65
CA VAL A 301 -2.33 3.32 -25.27
C VAL A 301 -1.25 3.92 -24.37
N LEU A 302 -1.65 4.52 -23.26
CA LEU A 302 -0.78 5.08 -22.23
C LEU A 302 -0.87 4.17 -21.00
N ASN A 303 0.27 3.71 -20.48
CA ASN A 303 0.31 2.75 -19.37
C ASN A 303 1.12 3.24 -18.17
N ALA A 304 1.42 4.55 -18.12
CA ALA A 304 2.13 5.23 -17.05
C ALA A 304 3.53 4.68 -16.77
N LYS A 305 4.12 3.90 -17.71
CA LYS A 305 5.48 3.35 -17.54
C LYS A 305 6.57 4.29 -18.06
N ARG A 306 6.25 5.26 -18.94
CA ARG A 306 7.22 6.16 -19.60
C ARG A 306 6.69 7.59 -19.76
N HIS A 307 6.84 8.40 -18.71
CA HIS A 307 6.29 9.75 -18.64
C HIS A 307 6.65 10.67 -19.83
N ASP A 308 7.92 10.72 -20.26
CA ASP A 308 8.36 11.65 -21.32
C ASP A 308 7.76 11.33 -22.71
N SER A 309 7.60 10.04 -23.01
CA SER A 309 7.03 9.61 -24.30
C SER A 309 5.52 9.78 -24.32
N GLU A 310 4.85 9.57 -23.19
CA GLU A 310 3.40 9.73 -23.05
C GLU A 310 2.98 11.20 -23.14
N ALA A 311 3.77 12.12 -22.58
CA ALA A 311 3.52 13.55 -22.68
C ALA A 311 3.40 14.04 -24.14
N LEU A 312 4.25 13.51 -25.04
CA LEU A 312 4.20 13.85 -26.47
C LEU A 312 2.93 13.34 -27.16
N ILE A 313 2.42 12.17 -26.74
CA ILE A 313 1.18 11.60 -27.25
C ILE A 313 -0.01 12.44 -26.78
N VAL A 314 -0.05 12.78 -25.49
CA VAL A 314 -1.10 13.63 -24.90
C VAL A 314 -1.12 15.01 -25.56
N ALA A 315 0.04 15.61 -25.83
CA ALA A 315 0.13 16.90 -26.53
C ALA A 315 -0.49 16.86 -27.95
N GLN A 316 -0.59 15.68 -28.56
CA GLN A 316 -1.20 15.49 -29.88
C GLN A 316 -2.63 14.93 -29.83
N ALA A 317 -3.15 14.58 -28.65
CA ALA A 317 -4.45 13.94 -28.47
C ALA A 317 -5.63 14.83 -28.92
N GLY A 318 -5.47 16.16 -28.91
CA GLY A 318 -6.49 17.10 -29.37
C GLY A 318 -6.68 17.18 -30.90
N ARG A 319 -5.90 16.43 -31.69
CA ARG A 319 -5.99 16.46 -33.16
C ARG A 319 -7.22 15.70 -33.67
N LYS A 320 -7.72 16.12 -34.84
CA LYS A 320 -8.92 15.56 -35.47
C LYS A 320 -8.84 14.03 -35.59
N GLY A 321 -9.81 13.34 -34.99
CA GLY A 321 -10.00 11.89 -35.07
C GLY A 321 -9.02 11.04 -34.26
N VAL A 322 -8.13 11.66 -33.46
CA VAL A 322 -7.20 10.93 -32.58
C VAL A 322 -7.94 10.28 -31.42
N VAL A 323 -7.52 9.06 -31.08
CA VAL A 323 -7.99 8.25 -29.95
C VAL A 323 -6.77 7.83 -29.12
#